data_AF-A0AAE5H5Y0-F1
#
_entry.id   AF-A0AAE5H5Y0-F1
#
_cell.length_a   1.000
_cell.length_b   1.000
_cell.length_c   1.000
_cell.angle_alpha   90.00
_cell.angle_beta   90.00
_cell.angle_gamma   90.00
#
_symmetry.space_group_name_H-M   'P 1'
#
loop_
_entity.id
_entity.type
_entity.pdbx_description
1 polymer ?
#
loop_
_entity_poly.entity_id
_entity_poly.type
_entity_poly.pdbx_seq_one_letter_code
_entity_poly.pdbx_strand_id
1 'polypeptide(L)'
;MILISPLLLAISTNIVTLSVFLSYGIKKIHLSKSNSILLAIVTSASTFVSMYIGKLILPLIDPKVSNIFGAILLSYIGISFIVENIRLEKKRLGYDTSFYYESSLKYKSILENPYILNLDKSHNINLKECLVLSIALSLNNICINFAASITGVNLSISVFFSFIISIVFLYISYFNRNINLSKLFIKYSNFISGSILIAFGIYEIFV
;
A
#
# COMPACT_ATOMS: atom_id res chain seq x y z
N MET A 1 7.98 10.81 -18.33
CA MET A 1 7.40 11.65 -17.26
C MET A 1 5.95 11.26 -16.95
N ILE A 2 4.98 11.53 -17.84
CA ILE A 2 3.53 11.38 -17.54
C ILE A 2 3.09 9.97 -17.10
N LEU A 3 3.72 8.90 -17.59
CA LEU A 3 3.30 7.51 -17.30
C LEU A 3 4.14 6.82 -16.22
N ILE A 4 5.41 7.21 -16.05
CA ILE A 4 6.34 6.52 -15.15
C ILE A 4 5.96 6.77 -13.69
N SER A 5 5.69 8.04 -13.32
CA SER A 5 5.36 8.43 -11.96
C SER A 5 4.05 7.78 -11.47
N PRO A 6 2.93 7.82 -12.24
CA PRO A 6 1.73 7.08 -11.88
C PRO A 6 1.94 5.57 -11.74
N LEU A 7 2.81 4.98 -12.57
CA LEU A 7 3.10 3.55 -12.53
C LEU A 7 3.88 3.17 -11.27
N LEU A 8 4.93 3.92 -10.93
CA LEU A 8 5.71 3.73 -9.70
C LEU A 8 4.82 3.84 -8.46
N LEU A 9 3.96 4.87 -8.41
CA LEU A 9 2.97 5.05 -7.34
C LEU A 9 2.04 3.85 -7.24
N ALA A 10 1.45 3.43 -8.35
CA ALA A 10 0.47 2.36 -8.38
C ALA A 10 1.08 1.00 -8.01
N ILE A 11 2.32 0.71 -8.43
CA ILE A 11 3.05 -0.49 -8.01
C ILE A 11 3.33 -0.44 -6.50
N SER A 12 3.90 0.67 -6.03
CA SER A 12 4.30 0.83 -4.63
C SER A 12 3.13 0.64 -3.66
N THR A 13 2.02 1.33 -3.92
CA THR A 13 0.81 1.32 -3.07
C THR A 13 0.09 -0.03 -3.08
N ASN A 14 0.24 -0.83 -4.13
CA ASN A 14 -0.41 -2.14 -4.23
C ASN A 14 0.46 -3.31 -3.72
N ILE A 15 1.75 -3.12 -3.44
CA ILE A 15 2.60 -4.20 -2.89
C ILE A 15 2.11 -4.69 -1.52
N VAL A 16 1.66 -3.79 -0.64
CA VAL A 16 1.07 -4.17 0.66
C VAL A 16 -0.24 -4.94 0.44
N THR A 17 -1.07 -4.50 -0.51
CA THR A 17 -2.29 -5.21 -0.92
C THR A 17 -1.97 -6.64 -1.41
N LEU A 18 -0.93 -6.80 -2.24
CA LEU A 18 -0.47 -8.11 -2.70
C LEU A 18 -0.03 -9.01 -1.54
N SER A 19 0.73 -8.47 -0.58
CA SER A 19 1.14 -9.19 0.63
C SER A 19 -0.06 -9.72 1.42
N VAL A 20 -1.11 -8.91 1.57
CA VAL A 20 -2.35 -9.32 2.23
C VAL A 20 -3.05 -10.45 1.47
N PHE A 21 -3.19 -10.32 0.14
CA PHE A 21 -3.80 -11.38 -0.67
C PHE A 21 -3.01 -12.68 -0.62
N LEU A 22 -1.67 -12.62 -0.69
CA LEU A 22 -0.81 -13.79 -0.56
C LEU A 22 -0.94 -14.43 0.83
N SER A 23 -1.09 -13.62 1.88
CA SER A 23 -1.31 -14.11 3.24
C SER A 23 -2.60 -14.91 3.36
N TYR A 24 -3.69 -14.44 2.75
CA TYR A 24 -4.94 -15.20 2.66
C TYR A 24 -4.80 -16.45 1.80
N GLY A 25 -4.09 -16.38 0.67
CA GLY A 25 -3.82 -17.54 -0.18
C GLY A 25 -3.09 -18.66 0.57
N ILE A 26 -2.04 -18.35 1.33
CA ILE A 26 -1.31 -19.34 2.15
C ILE A 26 -2.22 -19.94 3.23
N LYS A 27 -3.07 -19.12 3.86
CA LYS A 27 -4.01 -19.55 4.89
C LYS A 27 -5.29 -20.19 4.35
N LYS A 28 -5.41 -20.35 3.03
CA LYS A 28 -6.61 -20.84 2.33
C LYS A 28 -7.89 -20.11 2.74
N ILE A 29 -7.78 -18.81 3.00
CA ILE A 29 -8.93 -17.93 3.22
C ILE A 29 -9.39 -17.44 1.87
N HIS A 30 -10.65 -17.70 1.52
CA HIS A 30 -11.23 -17.31 0.25
C HIS A 30 -11.79 -15.88 0.32
N LEU A 31 -11.25 -15.02 -0.54
CA LEU A 31 -11.92 -13.78 -0.92
C LEU A 31 -12.82 -14.09 -2.12
N SER A 32 -14.13 -13.84 -2.00
CA SER A 32 -15.03 -13.94 -3.15
C SER A 32 -14.62 -12.94 -4.24
N LYS A 33 -14.94 -13.23 -5.51
CA LYS A 33 -14.66 -12.31 -6.63
C LYS A 33 -15.36 -10.96 -6.44
N SER A 34 -16.56 -10.95 -5.87
CA SER A 34 -17.30 -9.72 -5.58
C SER A 34 -16.59 -8.87 -4.52
N ASN A 35 -16.11 -9.49 -3.43
CA ASN A 35 -15.39 -8.78 -2.36
C ASN A 35 -14.04 -8.25 -2.84
N SER A 36 -13.37 -9.03 -3.67
CA SER A 36 -12.14 -8.66 -4.37
C SER A 36 -12.29 -7.39 -5.21
N ILE A 37 -13.33 -7.32 -6.04
CA ILE A 37 -13.62 -6.14 -6.87
C ILE A 37 -14.02 -4.95 -5.99
N LEU A 38 -14.85 -5.18 -4.96
CA LEU A 38 -15.24 -4.15 -4.00
C LEU A 38 -14.01 -3.54 -3.31
N LEU A 39 -13.05 -4.36 -2.89
CA LEU A 39 -11.80 -3.89 -2.30
C LEU A 39 -11.05 -2.98 -3.27
N ALA A 40 -10.86 -3.41 -4.52
CA ALA A 40 -10.18 -2.61 -5.54
C ALA A 40 -10.89 -1.27 -5.82
N ILE A 41 -12.23 -1.25 -5.84
CA ILE A 41 -13.03 -0.04 -6.00
C ILE A 41 -12.81 0.90 -4.80
N VAL A 42 -12.94 0.39 -3.57
CA VAL A 42 -12.81 1.21 -2.35
C VAL A 42 -11.39 1.79 -2.23
N THR A 43 -10.34 0.99 -2.46
CA THR A 43 -8.97 1.50 -2.41
C THR A 43 -8.69 2.52 -3.51
N SER A 44 -9.24 2.32 -4.72
CA SER A 44 -9.06 3.28 -5.83
C SER A 44 -9.83 4.57 -5.61
N ALA A 45 -11.03 4.50 -5.02
CA ALA A 45 -11.79 5.68 -4.59
C ALA A 45 -11.03 6.44 -3.49
N SER A 46 -10.42 5.73 -2.54
CA SER A 46 -9.55 6.37 -1.53
C SER A 46 -8.33 7.03 -2.15
N THR A 47 -7.67 6.39 -3.13
CA THR A 47 -6.58 6.99 -3.90
C THR A 47 -7.05 8.27 -4.59
N PHE A 48 -8.20 8.25 -5.26
CA PHE A 48 -8.77 9.44 -5.90
C PHE A 48 -8.99 10.56 -4.89
N VAL A 49 -9.65 10.30 -3.75
CA VAL A 49 -9.92 11.31 -2.72
C VAL A 49 -8.62 11.88 -2.14
N SER A 50 -7.67 11.02 -1.79
CA SER A 50 -6.38 11.42 -1.23
C SER A 50 -5.57 12.28 -2.20
N MET A 51 -5.48 11.87 -3.47
CA MET A 51 -4.80 12.66 -4.49
C MET A 51 -5.55 13.95 -4.78
N TYR A 52 -6.88 13.93 -4.83
CA TYR A 52 -7.66 15.13 -5.08
C TYR A 52 -7.39 16.19 -3.99
N ILE A 53 -7.33 15.79 -2.72
CA ILE A 53 -6.96 16.68 -1.62
C ILE A 53 -5.54 17.25 -1.80
N GLY A 54 -4.56 16.42 -2.17
CA GLY A 54 -3.21 16.90 -2.48
C GLY A 54 -3.17 17.89 -3.66
N LYS A 55 -3.98 17.63 -4.69
CA LYS A 55 -4.11 18.49 -5.87
C LYS A 55 -4.70 19.87 -5.53
N LEU A 56 -5.58 19.97 -4.53
CA LEU A 56 -6.12 21.26 -4.08
C LEU A 56 -5.05 22.17 -3.46
N ILE A 57 -3.93 21.60 -3.00
CA ILE A 57 -2.83 22.37 -2.39
C ILE A 57 -1.84 22.88 -3.44
N LEU A 58 -1.71 22.19 -4.59
CA LEU A 58 -0.79 22.57 -5.67
C LEU A 58 -0.87 24.04 -6.13
N PRO A 59 -2.06 24.68 -6.28
CA PRO A 59 -2.14 26.06 -6.74
C PRO A 59 -1.62 27.08 -5.72
N LEU A 60 -1.45 26.68 -4.46
CA LEU A 60 -1.04 27.56 -3.36
C LEU A 60 0.49 27.66 -3.22
N ILE A 61 1.25 26.79 -3.90
CA ILE A 61 2.69 26.61 -3.71
C ILE A 61 3.39 26.70 -5.08
N ASP A 62 4.60 27.24 -5.10
CA ASP A 62 5.44 27.22 -6.30
C ASP A 62 5.65 25.77 -6.79
N PRO A 63 5.49 25.47 -8.10
CA PRO A 63 5.64 24.12 -8.64
C PRO A 63 6.95 23.42 -8.27
N LYS A 64 8.07 24.15 -8.18
CA LYS A 64 9.37 23.57 -7.80
C LYS A 64 9.39 23.20 -6.32
N VAL A 65 8.82 24.05 -5.47
CA VAL A 65 8.76 23.82 -4.02
C VAL A 65 7.81 22.67 -3.72
N SER A 66 6.66 22.60 -4.38
CA SER A 66 5.72 21.48 -4.21
C SER A 66 6.37 20.15 -4.64
N ASN A 67 7.09 20.14 -5.77
CA ASN A 67 7.76 18.94 -6.24
C ASN A 67 8.80 18.42 -5.24
N ILE A 68 9.73 19.29 -4.80
CA ILE A 68 10.74 18.93 -3.79
C ILE A 68 10.08 18.47 -2.49
N PHE A 69 9.04 19.16 -2.03
CA PHE A 69 8.34 18.81 -0.79
C PHE A 69 7.65 17.44 -0.89
N GLY A 70 6.95 17.17 -1.99
CA GLY A 70 6.34 15.86 -2.24
C GLY A 70 7.36 14.73 -2.34
N ALA A 71 8.50 14.98 -3.01
CA ALA A 71 9.60 14.03 -3.11
C ALA A 71 10.23 13.69 -1.74
N ILE A 72 10.43 14.69 -0.88
CA ILE A 72 10.90 14.50 0.49
C ILE A 72 9.89 13.67 1.30
N LEU A 73 8.59 13.99 1.20
CA LEU A 73 7.53 13.23 1.87
C LEU A 73 7.48 11.78 1.41
N LEU A 74 7.53 11.52 0.10
CA LEU A 74 7.56 10.16 -0.46
C LEU A 74 8.77 9.37 0.06
N SER A 75 9.96 9.99 0.03
CA SER A 75 11.19 9.39 0.52
C SER A 75 11.11 9.09 2.02
N TYR A 76 10.55 10.00 2.81
CA TYR A 76 10.34 9.81 4.25
C TYR A 76 9.37 8.66 4.56
N ILE A 77 8.25 8.56 3.83
CA ILE A 77 7.30 7.44 3.97
C ILE A 77 7.98 6.13 3.56
N GLY A 78 8.77 6.14 2.50
CA GLY A 78 9.54 4.96 2.06
C GLY A 78 10.56 4.47 3.09
N ILE A 79 11.30 5.39 3.71
CA ILE A 79 12.20 5.07 4.83
C ILE A 79 11.41 4.47 6.00
N SER A 80 10.25 5.04 6.31
CA SER A 80 9.39 4.53 7.39
C SER A 80 8.96 3.08 7.13
N PHE A 81 8.70 2.70 5.89
CA PHE A 81 8.37 1.32 5.51
C PHE A 81 9.57 0.38 5.68
N ILE A 82 10.78 0.83 5.35
CA ILE A 82 12.01 0.04 5.56
C ILE A 82 12.27 -0.17 7.06
N VAL A 83 12.15 0.88 7.87
CA VAL A 83 12.28 0.80 9.34
C VAL A 83 11.25 -0.17 9.92
N GLU A 84 10.01 -0.10 9.43
CA GLU A 84 8.94 -1.02 9.81
C GLU A 84 9.26 -2.47 9.44
N ASN A 85 9.84 -2.71 8.26
CA ASN A 85 10.28 -4.05 7.85
C ASN A 85 11.34 -4.62 8.81
N ILE A 86 12.32 -3.79 9.20
CA ILE A 86 13.37 -4.19 10.17
C ILE A 86 12.75 -4.48 11.54
N ARG A 87 11.80 -3.65 12.00
CA ARG A 87 11.07 -3.86 13.26
C ARG A 87 10.35 -5.21 13.24
N LEU A 88 9.59 -5.49 12.18
CA LEU A 88 8.83 -6.74 12.04
C LEU A 88 9.76 -7.96 11.95
N GLU A 89 10.92 -7.85 11.31
CA GLU A 89 11.91 -8.91 11.27
C GLU A 89 12.50 -9.19 12.66
N LYS A 90 12.87 -8.14 13.41
CA LYS A 90 13.34 -8.29 14.80
C LYS A 90 12.27 -8.90 15.71
N LYS A 91 11.01 -8.47 15.59
CA LYS A 91 9.87 -9.03 16.32
C LYS A 91 9.68 -10.53 16.04
N ARG A 92 9.84 -10.96 14.78
CA ARG A 92 9.77 -12.37 14.38
C ARG A 92 10.92 -13.22 14.93
N LEU A 93 12.09 -12.63 15.12
CA LEU A 93 13.26 -13.27 15.73
C LEU A 93 13.22 -13.30 17.27
N GLY A 94 12.20 -12.71 17.89
CA GLY A 94 12.04 -12.68 19.35
C GLY A 94 12.87 -11.61 20.06
N TYR A 95 13.43 -10.65 19.32
CA TYR A 95 14.11 -9.51 19.94
C TYR A 95 13.12 -8.50 20.53
N ASP A 96 13.55 -7.78 21.56
CA ASP A 96 12.78 -6.66 22.09
C ASP A 96 12.70 -5.53 21.04
N THR A 97 11.48 -5.15 20.70
CA THR A 97 11.18 -4.05 19.78
C THR A 97 10.60 -2.82 20.47
N SER A 98 10.64 -2.75 21.81
CA SER A 98 10.19 -1.60 22.62
C SER A 98 10.85 -0.28 22.21
N PHE A 99 12.08 -0.34 21.70
CA PHE A 99 12.80 0.80 21.16
C PHE A 99 12.16 1.40 19.88
N TYR A 100 11.41 0.62 19.12
CA TYR A 100 10.73 1.10 17.92
C TYR A 100 9.36 1.69 18.27
N TYR A 101 8.98 2.77 17.59
CA TYR A 101 7.64 3.34 17.71
C TYR A 101 6.58 2.35 17.20
N GLU A 102 5.84 1.73 18.13
CA GLU A 102 4.71 0.87 17.80
C GLU A 102 3.45 1.74 17.73
N SER A 103 3.03 2.08 16.51
CA SER A 103 1.82 2.87 16.30
C SER A 103 0.59 2.10 16.77
N SER A 104 -0.20 2.70 17.66
CA SER A 104 -1.46 2.17 18.20
C SER A 104 -2.62 2.10 17.19
N LEU A 105 -2.36 2.43 15.92
CA LEU A 105 -3.37 2.50 14.88
C LEU A 105 -3.83 1.09 14.49
N LYS A 106 -5.11 0.80 14.74
CA LYS A 106 -5.72 -0.51 14.51
C LYS A 106 -5.49 -1.06 13.10
N TYR A 107 -5.49 -0.21 12.07
CA TYR A 107 -5.28 -0.67 10.69
C TYR A 107 -3.91 -1.32 10.46
N LYS A 108 -2.84 -0.88 11.14
CA LYS A 108 -1.52 -1.50 10.98
C LYS A 108 -1.49 -2.92 11.53
N SER A 109 -2.12 -3.16 12.69
CA SER A 109 -2.26 -4.50 13.25
C SER A 109 -3.02 -5.44 12.29
N ILE A 110 -4.03 -4.91 11.59
CA ILE A 110 -4.76 -5.63 10.54
C ILE A 110 -3.85 -5.96 9.35
N LEU A 111 -2.99 -5.05 8.90
CA LEU A 111 -2.10 -5.29 7.77
C LEU A 111 -0.93 -6.23 8.12
N GLU A 112 -0.41 -6.15 9.35
CA GLU A 112 0.63 -7.05 9.87
C GLU A 112 0.13 -8.50 9.96
N ASN A 113 -1.10 -8.68 10.45
CA ASN A 113 -1.73 -9.99 10.57
C ASN A 113 -3.20 -9.94 10.09
N PRO A 114 -3.45 -10.01 8.78
CA PRO A 114 -4.80 -9.87 8.23
C PRO A 114 -5.75 -11.01 8.64
N TYR A 115 -5.20 -12.11 9.18
CA TYR A 115 -6.00 -13.21 9.74
C TYR A 115 -6.89 -12.78 10.91
N ILE A 116 -6.54 -11.74 11.67
CA ILE A 116 -7.33 -11.28 12.82
C ILE A 116 -8.74 -10.82 12.42
N LEU A 117 -8.97 -10.52 11.14
CA LEU A 117 -10.28 -10.12 10.63
C LEU A 117 -11.23 -11.29 10.40
N ASN A 118 -10.74 -12.52 10.24
CA ASN A 118 -11.58 -13.71 10.07
C ASN A 118 -12.11 -14.18 11.44
N LEU A 119 -12.90 -13.31 12.08
CA LEU A 119 -13.39 -13.48 13.45
C LEU A 119 -14.26 -14.73 13.57
N ASP A 120 -15.02 -15.02 12.53
CA ASP A 120 -15.95 -16.15 12.49
C ASP A 120 -15.26 -17.48 12.13
N LYS A 121 -13.94 -17.46 11.86
CA LYS A 121 -13.12 -18.61 11.41
C LYS A 121 -13.71 -19.36 10.21
N SER A 122 -14.62 -18.73 9.47
CA SER A 122 -15.40 -19.31 8.37
C SER A 122 -14.57 -19.67 7.14
N HIS A 123 -13.27 -19.29 7.15
CA HIS A 123 -12.35 -19.36 6.01
C HIS A 123 -12.83 -18.57 4.78
N ASN A 124 -13.85 -17.72 4.94
CA ASN A 124 -14.40 -16.87 3.89
C ASN A 124 -14.52 -15.44 4.43
N ILE A 125 -13.93 -14.48 3.72
CA ILE A 125 -14.07 -13.07 4.11
C ILE A 125 -15.46 -12.57 3.72
N ASN A 126 -16.25 -12.16 4.70
CA ASN A 126 -17.57 -11.58 4.48
C ASN A 126 -17.47 -10.11 4.01
N LEU A 127 -18.59 -9.51 3.61
CA LEU A 127 -18.60 -8.13 3.08
C LEU A 127 -18.10 -7.09 4.11
N LYS A 128 -18.43 -7.28 5.40
CA LYS A 128 -18.00 -6.35 6.47
C LYS A 128 -16.50 -6.44 6.71
N GLU A 129 -15.96 -7.64 6.81
CA GLU A 129 -14.52 -7.89 6.96
C GLU A 129 -13.74 -7.35 5.75
N CYS A 130 -14.29 -7.52 4.54
CA CYS A 130 -13.71 -6.96 3.32
C CYS A 130 -13.68 -5.42 3.36
N LEU A 131 -14.74 -4.77 3.83
CA LEU A 131 -14.78 -3.32 3.99
C LEU A 131 -13.77 -2.83 5.03
N VAL A 132 -13.65 -3.51 6.17
CA VAL A 132 -12.63 -3.16 7.17
C VAL A 132 -11.22 -3.30 6.61
N LEU A 133 -10.97 -4.36 5.83
CA LEU A 133 -9.68 -4.57 5.18
C LEU A 133 -9.38 -3.50 4.12
N SER A 134 -10.35 -3.16 3.28
CA SER A 134 -10.16 -2.14 2.24
C SER A 134 -9.93 -0.76 2.85
N ILE A 135 -10.59 -0.43 3.96
CA ILE A 135 -10.32 0.79 4.75
C ILE A 135 -8.91 0.74 5.33
N ALA A 136 -8.47 -0.39 5.87
CA ALA A 136 -7.12 -0.51 6.43
C ALA A 136 -6.02 -0.29 5.37
N LEU A 137 -6.18 -0.89 4.20
CA LEU A 137 -5.30 -0.68 3.04
C LEU A 137 -5.34 0.77 2.55
N SER A 138 -6.54 1.36 2.51
CA SER A 138 -6.74 2.76 2.12
C SER A 138 -5.98 3.69 3.06
N LEU A 139 -6.15 3.53 4.37
CA LEU A 139 -5.45 4.33 5.39
C LEU A 139 -3.92 4.24 5.27
N ASN A 140 -3.39 3.06 4.93
CA ASN A 140 -1.95 2.89 4.69
C ASN A 140 -1.44 3.68 3.48
N ASN A 141 -2.31 3.89 2.47
CA ASN A 141 -1.94 4.54 1.22
C ASN A 141 -2.30 6.03 1.17
N ILE A 142 -3.11 6.56 2.10
CA ILE A 142 -3.53 7.98 2.09
C ILE A 142 -2.32 8.93 2.08
N CYS A 143 -1.34 8.73 2.96
CA CYS A 143 -0.19 9.64 3.02
C CYS A 143 0.68 9.53 1.75
N ILE A 144 0.81 8.33 1.17
CA ILE A 144 1.57 8.09 -0.06
C ILE A 144 0.93 8.82 -1.23
N ASN A 145 -0.38 8.59 -1.43
CA ASN A 145 -1.15 9.18 -2.53
C ASN A 145 -1.21 10.70 -2.43
N PHE A 146 -1.36 11.23 -1.21
CA PHE A 146 -1.32 12.66 -0.94
C PHE A 146 0.05 13.26 -1.31
N ALA A 147 1.14 12.65 -0.83
CA ALA A 147 2.50 13.10 -1.13
C ALA A 147 2.82 13.06 -2.64
N ALA A 148 2.42 11.99 -3.33
CA ALA A 148 2.58 11.87 -4.77
C ALA A 148 1.74 12.90 -5.55
N SER A 149 0.56 13.25 -5.06
CA SER A 149 -0.21 14.31 -5.71
C SER A 149 0.46 15.68 -5.59
N ILE A 150 1.22 15.92 -4.52
CA ILE A 150 1.95 17.19 -4.33
C ILE A 150 3.15 17.31 -5.29
N THR A 151 3.70 16.20 -5.79
CA THR A 151 4.73 16.26 -6.84
C THR A 151 4.14 16.61 -8.22
N GLY A 152 2.82 16.67 -8.34
CA GLY A 152 2.14 17.00 -9.60
C GLY A 152 1.86 15.80 -10.50
N VAL A 153 1.99 14.58 -9.97
CA VAL A 153 1.65 13.35 -10.70
C VAL A 153 0.21 13.38 -11.20
N ASN A 154 -0.01 12.88 -12.42
CA ASN A 154 -1.33 12.88 -13.04
C ASN A 154 -2.32 12.01 -12.25
N LEU A 155 -3.36 12.64 -11.71
CA LEU A 155 -4.39 12.01 -10.90
C LEU A 155 -5.16 10.92 -11.65
N SER A 156 -5.65 11.22 -12.87
CA SER A 156 -6.50 10.29 -13.61
C SER A 156 -5.77 9.00 -13.98
N ILE A 157 -4.52 9.13 -14.45
CA ILE A 157 -3.68 7.99 -14.81
C ILE A 157 -3.31 7.18 -13.56
N SER A 158 -3.02 7.84 -12.44
CA SER A 158 -2.67 7.16 -11.18
C SER A 158 -3.81 6.33 -10.62
N VAL A 159 -5.03 6.86 -10.63
CA VAL A 159 -6.22 6.11 -10.19
C VAL A 159 -6.47 4.92 -11.11
N PHE A 160 -6.36 5.12 -12.42
CA PHE A 160 -6.52 4.04 -13.40
C PHE A 160 -5.49 2.92 -13.21
N PHE A 161 -4.20 3.25 -13.11
CA PHE A 161 -3.15 2.27 -12.85
C PHE A 161 -3.31 1.60 -11.49
N SER A 162 -3.65 2.34 -10.44
CA SER A 162 -3.90 1.74 -9.11
C SER A 162 -5.00 0.69 -9.17
N PHE A 163 -6.09 0.96 -9.88
CA PHE A 163 -7.19 0.01 -10.05
C PHE A 163 -6.75 -1.24 -10.84
N ILE A 164 -6.10 -1.04 -12.00
CA ILE A 164 -5.62 -2.14 -12.85
C ILE A 164 -4.61 -3.02 -12.09
N ILE A 165 -3.62 -2.42 -11.44
CA ILE A 165 -2.57 -3.14 -10.70
C ILE A 165 -3.18 -3.91 -9.51
N SER A 166 -4.14 -3.34 -8.80
CA SER A 166 -4.85 -4.03 -7.73
C SER A 166 -5.51 -5.33 -8.23
N ILE A 167 -6.21 -5.26 -9.38
CA ILE A 167 -6.81 -6.44 -10.01
C ILE A 167 -5.75 -7.45 -10.46
N VAL A 168 -4.68 -7.00 -11.11
CA VAL A 168 -3.58 -7.87 -11.56
C VAL A 168 -2.94 -8.59 -10.38
N PHE A 169 -2.64 -7.88 -9.29
CA PHE A 169 -2.04 -8.45 -8.09
C PHE A 169 -2.96 -9.44 -7.38
N LEU A 170 -4.27 -9.21 -7.43
CA LEU A 170 -5.25 -10.16 -6.96
C LEU A 170 -5.19 -11.47 -7.75
N TYR A 171 -5.17 -11.39 -9.08
CA TYR A 171 -5.03 -12.58 -9.92
C TYR A 171 -3.70 -13.30 -9.71
N ILE A 172 -2.59 -12.57 -9.63
CA ILE A 172 -1.27 -13.13 -9.31
C ILE A 172 -1.33 -13.90 -7.99
N SER A 173 -1.92 -13.30 -6.95
CA SER A 173 -2.06 -13.96 -5.66
C SER A 173 -2.96 -15.20 -5.71
N TYR A 174 -4.02 -15.18 -6.50
CA TYR A 174 -4.95 -16.30 -6.64
C TYR A 174 -4.31 -17.50 -7.35
N PHE A 175 -3.53 -17.25 -8.41
CA PHE A 175 -2.86 -18.30 -9.18
C PHE A 175 -1.54 -18.76 -8.59
N ASN A 176 -0.91 -17.96 -7.71
CA ASN A 176 0.37 -18.32 -7.12
C ASN A 176 0.23 -19.47 -6.11
N ARG A 177 0.70 -20.65 -6.50
CA ARG A 177 0.72 -21.86 -5.66
C ARG A 177 2.01 -22.03 -4.87
N ASN A 178 3.04 -21.22 -5.14
CA ASN A 178 4.34 -21.37 -4.52
C ASN A 178 4.40 -20.65 -3.16
N ILE A 179 4.18 -21.43 -2.09
CA ILE A 179 4.15 -20.93 -0.70
C ILE A 179 5.46 -20.23 -0.32
N ASN A 180 6.61 -20.69 -0.80
CA ASN A 180 7.90 -20.08 -0.45
C ASN A 180 8.04 -18.68 -1.07
N LEU A 181 7.66 -18.52 -2.34
CA LEU A 181 7.60 -17.21 -2.99
C LEU A 181 6.62 -16.28 -2.27
N SER A 182 5.43 -16.78 -1.92
CA SER A 182 4.45 -15.99 -1.19
C SER A 182 4.99 -15.51 0.17
N LYS A 183 5.65 -16.38 0.94
CA LYS A 183 6.29 -16.01 2.22
C LYS A 183 7.38 -14.96 2.05
N LEU A 184 8.17 -15.03 0.98
CA LEU A 184 9.20 -14.03 0.67
C LEU A 184 8.58 -12.66 0.38
N PHE A 185 7.57 -12.60 -0.50
CA PHE A 185 6.86 -11.35 -0.78
C PHE A 185 6.17 -10.77 0.45
N ILE A 186 5.55 -11.61 1.30
CA ILE A 186 4.95 -11.17 2.57
C ILE A 186 6.02 -10.64 3.52
N LYS A 187 7.20 -11.29 3.59
CA LYS A 187 8.30 -10.87 4.46
C LYS A 187 8.89 -9.53 4.05
N TYR A 188 9.05 -9.28 2.75
CA TYR A 188 9.76 -8.11 2.23
C TYR A 188 8.85 -7.05 1.61
N SER A 189 7.52 -7.16 1.74
CA SER A 189 6.57 -6.24 1.11
C SER A 189 6.82 -4.77 1.47
N ASN A 190 6.99 -4.47 2.76
CA ASN A 190 7.30 -3.14 3.23
C ASN A 190 8.66 -2.64 2.69
N PHE A 191 9.68 -3.50 2.66
CA PHE A 191 10.97 -3.15 2.09
C PHE A 191 10.89 -2.82 0.59
N ILE A 192 10.17 -3.64 -0.19
CA ILE A 192 10.01 -3.45 -1.64
C ILE A 192 9.21 -2.16 -1.90
N SER A 193 8.06 -2.00 -1.25
CA SER A 193 7.22 -0.80 -1.38
C SER A 193 8.00 0.47 -0.98
N GLY A 194 8.70 0.43 0.17
CA GLY A 194 9.51 1.55 0.64
C GLY A 194 10.67 1.91 -0.30
N SER A 195 11.34 0.91 -0.86
CA SER A 195 12.42 1.13 -1.84
C SER A 195 11.89 1.80 -3.11
N ILE A 196 10.71 1.39 -3.59
CA ILE A 196 10.06 2.02 -4.75
C ILE A 196 9.63 3.45 -4.42
N LEU A 197 9.14 3.74 -3.21
CA LEU A 197 8.79 5.11 -2.80
C LEU A 197 10.00 6.03 -2.75
N ILE A 198 11.14 5.56 -2.24
CA ILE A 198 12.38 6.34 -2.22
C ILE A 198 12.85 6.60 -3.65
N ALA A 199 12.88 5.57 -4.51
CA ALA A 199 13.24 5.72 -5.90
C ALA A 199 12.28 6.68 -6.64
N PHE A 200 10.99 6.61 -6.34
CA PHE A 200 9.97 7.49 -6.89
C PHE A 200 10.18 8.95 -6.44
N GLY A 201 10.40 9.20 -5.16
CA GLY A 201 10.71 10.54 -4.65
C GLY A 201 11.98 11.12 -5.27
N ILE A 202 13.06 10.33 -5.36
CA ILE A 202 14.31 10.76 -6.01
C ILE A 202 14.08 11.07 -7.49
N TYR A 203 13.32 10.25 -8.20
CA TYR A 203 13.00 10.45 -9.61
C TYR A 203 12.26 11.77 -9.85
N GLU A 204 11.30 12.12 -8.98
CA GLU A 204 10.54 13.38 -9.10
C GLU A 204 11.42 14.62 -8.89
N ILE A 205 12.53 14.55 -8.15
CA ILE A 205 13.45 15.70 -8.00
C ILE A 205 14.11 16.11 -9.33
N PHE A 206 14.32 15.14 -10.23
CA PHE A 206 15.01 15.36 -11.51
C PHE A 206 14.07 15.65 -12.68
N VAL A 207 12.76 15.56 -12.45
CA VAL A 207 11.68 15.60 -13.45
C VAL A 207 10.89 16.89 -13.27
#